data_AF-A0A399SS49-F1
#
_entry.id   AF-A0A399SS49-F1
#
_cell.length_a   1.000
_cell.length_b   1.000
_cell.length_c   1.000
_cell.angle_alpha   90.00
_cell.angle_beta   90.00
_cell.angle_gamma   90.00
#
_symmetry.space_group_name_H-M   'P 1'
#
loop_
_entity.id
_entity.type
_entity.pdbx_description
1 polymer ?
#
loop_
_entity_poly.entity_id
_entity_poly.type
_entity_poly.pdbx_seq_one_letter_code
_entity_poly.pdbx_strand_id
1 'polypeptide(L)' 'MKNRDFIIKNTIQKLNRLPDEKLPEVENFIDFLLAKMDDALLTEGIQELTSESKAFKYLEHEENLYSVEDLKEKYK' A
#
# COMPACT_ATOMS: atom_id res chain seq x y z
N MET A 1 -27.41 -3.60 4.66
CA MET A 1 -26.15 -3.05 4.10
C MET A 1 -26.49 -1.74 3.40
N LYS A 2 -25.80 -0.63 3.70
CA LYS A 2 -26.09 0.67 3.05
C LYS A 2 -25.53 0.64 1.63
N ASN A 3 -26.37 0.85 0.61
CA ASN A 3 -25.94 0.94 -0.80
C ASN A 3 -25.24 2.29 -1.04
N ARG A 4 -24.29 2.33 -1.99
CA ARG A 4 -23.56 3.53 -2.45
C ARG A 4 -24.49 4.75 -2.64
N ASP A 5 -25.63 4.58 -3.29
CA ASP A 5 -26.55 5.69 -3.56
C ASP A 5 -27.12 6.30 -2.30
N PHE A 6 -27.44 5.47 -1.30
CA PHE A 6 -27.91 5.94 0.00
C PHE A 6 -26.81 6.74 0.72
N ILE A 7 -25.56 6.27 0.66
CA ILE A 7 -24.42 6.94 1.29
C ILE A 7 -24.21 8.32 0.63
N ILE A 8 -24.18 8.39 -0.71
CA ILE A 8 -23.98 9.64 -1.45
C ILE A 8 -25.08 10.65 -1.11
N LYS A 9 -26.35 10.25 -1.19
CA LYS A 9 -27.48 11.14 -0.89
C LYS A 9 -27.43 11.66 0.55
N ASN A 10 -27.14 10.77 1.50
CA ASN A 10 -27.02 11.15 2.92
C ASN A 10 -25.82 12.06 3.18
N THR A 11 -24.69 11.88 2.48
CA THR A 11 -23.54 12.76 2.57
C THR A 11 -23.86 14.15 2.04
N ILE A 12 -24.50 14.27 0.88
CA ILE A 12 -24.96 15.57 0.33
C ILE A 12 -25.89 16.28 1.32
N GLN A 13 -26.83 15.55 1.93
CA GLN A 13 -27.72 16.12 2.95
C GLN A 13 -26.97 16.64 4.19
N LYS A 14 -25.86 16.03 4.56
CA LYS A 14 -25.01 16.50 5.67
C LYS A 14 -24.18 17.71 5.26
N LEU A 15 -23.61 17.71 4.06
CA LEU A 15 -22.85 18.82 3.49
C LEU A 15 -23.69 20.11 3.45
N ASN A 16 -24.95 19.99 3.02
CA ASN A 16 -25.88 21.13 2.98
C ASN A 16 -26.22 21.74 4.36
N ARG A 17 -25.85 21.07 5.47
CA ARG A 17 -26.06 21.56 6.84
C ARG A 17 -24.78 22.12 7.46
N LEU A 18 -23.63 21.96 6.79
CA LEU A 18 -22.37 22.50 7.27
C LEU A 18 -22.32 24.00 6.99
N PRO A 19 -21.72 24.80 7.89
CA PRO A 19 -21.33 26.16 7.58
C PRO A 19 -20.33 26.19 6.42
N ASP A 20 -20.40 27.21 5.56
CA ASP A 20 -19.54 27.33 4.38
C ASP A 20 -18.06 27.30 4.73
N GLU A 21 -17.67 27.86 5.89
CA GLU A 21 -16.30 27.86 6.41
C GLU A 21 -15.72 26.46 6.64
N LYS A 22 -16.58 25.45 6.80
CA LYS A 22 -16.19 24.05 7.03
C LYS A 22 -16.16 23.21 5.76
N LEU A 23 -16.73 23.69 4.66
CA LEU A 23 -16.68 22.97 3.37
C LEU A 23 -15.24 22.76 2.87
N PRO A 24 -14.31 23.73 2.96
CA PRO A 24 -12.92 23.52 2.54
C PRO A 24 -12.21 22.41 3.32
N GLU A 25 -12.54 22.24 4.61
CA GLU A 25 -11.97 21.16 5.44
C GLU A 25 -12.41 19.78 4.93
N VAL A 26 -13.67 19.66 4.52
CA VAL A 26 -14.21 18.41 3.97
C VAL A 26 -13.65 18.14 2.57
N GLU A 27 -13.53 19.17 1.73
CA GLU A 27 -12.90 19.07 0.41
C GLU A 27 -11.45 18.58 0.51
N ASN A 28 -10.64 19.24 1.36
CA ASN A 28 -9.25 18.84 1.63
C ASN A 28 -9.15 17.38 2.11
N PHE A 29 -10.09 16.93 2.94
CA PHE A 29 -10.10 15.55 3.42
C PHE A 29 -10.44 14.55 2.31
N ILE A 30 -11.36 14.90 1.40
CA ILE A 30 -11.68 14.06 0.24
C ILE A 30 -10.46 13.96 -0.68
N ASP A 31 -9.79 15.07 -0.97
CA ASP A 31 -8.59 15.10 -1.80
C ASP A 31 -7.46 14.27 -1.19
N PHE A 32 -7.27 14.36 0.12
CA PHE A 32 -6.32 13.51 0.85
C PHE A 32 -6.63 12.02 0.69
N LEU A 33 -7.89 11.62 0.78
CA LEU A 33 -8.29 10.21 0.60
C LEU A 33 -8.04 9.72 -0.82
N LEU A 34 -8.32 10.55 -1.83
CA LEU A 34 -8.08 10.22 -3.24
C LEU A 34 -6.59 10.06 -3.51
N ALA A 35 -5.77 11.02 -3.08
CA ALA A 35 -4.31 10.95 -3.22
C ALA A 35 -3.73 9.68 -2.58
N LYS A 36 -4.22 9.31 -1.39
CA LYS A 36 -3.78 8.08 -0.70
C LYS A 36 -4.16 6.81 -1.46
N MET A 37 -5.31 6.79 -2.14
CA MET A 37 -5.70 5.65 -2.99
C MET A 37 -4.77 5.52 -4.18
N ASP A 38 -4.43 6.62 -4.83
CA ASP A 38 -3.52 6.65 -5.98
C ASP A 38 -2.10 6.21 -5.56
N ASP A 39 -1.60 6.69 -4.42
CA ASP A 39 -0.31 6.29 -3.86
C ASP A 39 -0.26 4.79 -3.54
N ALA A 40 -1.35 4.23 -3.01
CA ALA A 40 -1.44 2.81 -2.70
C ALA A 40 -1.38 1.96 -3.98
N LEU A 41 -2.13 2.35 -5.01
CA LEU A 41 -2.11 1.68 -6.31
C LEU A 41 -0.73 1.77 -6.98
N LEU A 42 -0.07 2.93 -6.90
CA LEU A 42 1.29 3.12 -7.42
C LEU A 42 2.29 2.21 -6.69
N THR A 43 2.20 2.16 -5.36
CA THR A 43 3.08 1.33 -4.53
C THR A 43 2.89 -0.16 -4.83
N GLU A 44 1.65 -0.62 -4.96
CA GLU A 44 1.32 -2.00 -5.33
C GLU A 44 1.89 -2.35 -6.70
N GLY A 45 1.72 -1.48 -7.71
CA GLY A 45 2.30 -1.70 -9.04
C GLY A 45 3.83 -1.74 -9.04
N ILE A 46 4.50 -0.89 -8.25
CA ILE A 46 5.96 -0.95 -8.08
C ILE A 46 6.36 -2.27 -7.43
N GLN A 47 5.66 -2.71 -6.38
CA GLN A 47 5.94 -3.98 -5.71
C GLN A 47 5.79 -5.16 -6.67
N GLU A 48 4.71 -5.21 -7.44
CA GLU A 48 4.49 -6.25 -8.45
C GLU A 48 5.64 -6.28 -9.47
N LEU A 49 5.95 -5.14 -10.10
CA LEU A 49 7.03 -5.02 -11.08
C LEU A 49 8.40 -5.42 -10.51
N THR A 50 8.69 -5.06 -9.26
CA THR A 50 9.96 -5.45 -8.61
C THR A 50 10.00 -6.94 -8.27
N SER A 51 8.87 -7.53 -7.87
CA SER A 51 8.74 -8.96 -7.57
C SER A 51 8.88 -9.83 -8.82
N GLU A 52 8.37 -9.37 -9.96
CA GLU A 52 8.50 -10.04 -11.25
C GLU A 52 9.87 -9.79 -11.91
N SER A 53 10.62 -8.81 -11.42
CA SER A 53 11.91 -8.44 -11.97
C SER A 53 12.94 -9.54 -11.69
N LYS A 54 13.52 -10.06 -12.79
CA LYS A 54 14.66 -10.99 -12.73
C LYS A 54 15.93 -10.35 -12.14
N ALA A 55 15.95 -9.04 -11.93
CA ALA A 55 17.10 -8.32 -11.39
C ALA A 55 17.54 -8.89 -10.04
N PHE A 56 16.62 -9.37 -9.20
CA PHE A 56 16.89 -9.91 -7.87
C PHE A 56 16.90 -11.44 -7.81
N LYS A 57 16.81 -12.14 -8.95
CA LYS A 57 16.75 -13.60 -8.99
C LYS A 57 17.98 -14.28 -8.36
N TYR A 58 19.11 -13.58 -8.34
CA TYR A 58 20.32 -14.06 -7.67
C TYR A 58 20.17 -14.17 -6.14
N LEU A 59 19.19 -13.49 -5.51
CA LEU A 59 18.90 -13.59 -4.08
C LEU A 59 18.04 -14.81 -3.73
N GLU A 60 17.32 -15.40 -4.68
CA GLU A 60 16.51 -16.61 -4.44
C GLU A 60 17.36 -17.87 -4.24
N HIS A 61 18.60 -17.82 -4.73
CA HIS A 61 19.55 -18.91 -4.61
C HIS A 61 20.67 -18.46 -3.67
N GLU A 62 20.53 -18.77 -2.38
CA GLU A 62 21.69 -18.77 -1.50
C GLU A 62 22.59 -19.94 -1.93
N GLU A 63 23.73 -19.63 -2.55
CA GLU A 63 24.80 -20.61 -2.66
C GLU A 63 25.24 -20.99 -1.24
N ASN A 64 25.34 -22.30 -0.95
CA ASN A 64 25.88 -22.79 0.32
C ASN A 64 27.34 -22.35 0.45
N LEU A 65 27.56 -21.14 0.96
CA LEU A 65 28.88 -20.49 1.01
C LEU A 65 29.80 -21.16 2.04
N TYR A 66 29.20 -21.79 3.05
CA TYR A 66 29.91 -22.53 4.08
C TYR A 66 29.32 -23.92 4.22
N SER A 67 30.21 -24.88 4.30
CA SER A 67 29.92 -26.29 4.43
C SER A 67 30.56 -26.84 5.70
N VAL A 68 30.15 -28.04 6.12
CA VAL A 68 30.73 -28.71 7.30
C VAL A 68 32.21 -29.03 7.03
N GLU A 69 32.60 -29.11 5.77
CA GLU A 69 33.96 -29.29 5.27
C GLU A 69 34.85 -28.06 5.57
N ASP A 70 34.27 -26.86 5.70
CA ASP A 70 35.00 -25.62 5.99
C ASP A 70 35.30 -25.41 7.49
N LEU A 71 34.77 -26.28 8.35
CA LEU A 71 34.99 -26.20 9.79
C LEU A 71 36.42 -26.61 10.16
N LYS A 72 37.16 -25.68 10.78
CA LYS A 72 38.52 -25.90 11.28
C LYS A 72 38.62 -26.99 12.34
N GLU A 73 37.59 -27.13 13.17
CA GLU A 73 37.48 -28.16 14.21
C GLU A 73 36.09 -28.79 14.17
N LYS A 74 36.03 -30.13 14.16
CA LYS A 74 34.78 -30.90 14.17
C LYS A 74 34.66 -31.59 15.52
N TYR A 75 33.69 -31.16 16.33
CA TYR A 75 33.38 -31.79 17.61
C TYR A 75 32.45 -32.98 17.40
N LYS A 76 32.70 -34.09 18.13
CA LYS A 76 31.89 -35.32 18.11
C LYS A 76 30.97 -35.38 19.31
#